data_AF-A0A3N1PU92-F1
#
_entry.id   AF-A0A3N1PU92-F1
#
_cell.length_a   1.000
_cell.length_b   1.000
_cell.length_c   1.000
_cell.angle_alpha   90.00
_cell.angle_beta   90.00
_cell.angle_gamma   90.00
#
_symmetry.space_group_name_H-M   'P 1'
#
loop_
_entity.id
_entity.type
_entity.pdbx_description
1 polymer ?
#
loop_
_entity_poly.entity_id
_entity_poly.type
_entity_poly.pdbx_seq_one_letter_code
_entity_poly.pdbx_strand_id
1 'polypeptide(L)' 'MVAPSPGHDGADTGRGATALGRAGEPEDVAVVVGFPAGPQGRWATGRTIDVPGGTCLGTIARG' A
#
# COMPACT_ATOMS: atom_id res chain seq x y z
N MET A 1 -14.20 18.40 -10.33
CA MET A 1 -12.91 19.10 -10.40
C MET A 1 -12.04 18.55 -9.27
N VAL A 2 -11.21 17.55 -9.55
CA VAL A 2 -10.20 17.08 -8.60
C VAL A 2 -9.06 18.09 -8.69
N ALA A 3 -8.74 18.78 -7.59
CA ALA A 3 -7.55 19.61 -7.54
C ALA A 3 -6.32 18.73 -7.84
N PRO A 4 -5.32 19.21 -8.59
CA PRO A 4 -4.09 18.45 -8.77
C PRO A 4 -3.50 18.17 -7.38
N SER A 5 -3.35 16.90 -7.04
CA SER A 5 -2.68 16.52 -5.80
C SER A 5 -1.25 17.06 -5.84
N PRO A 6 -0.75 17.65 -4.74
CA PRO A 6 0.66 18.03 -4.67
C PRO A 6 1.53 16.82 -5.03
N GLY A 7 2.63 17.06 -5.76
CA GLY A 7 3.65 16.04 -5.99
C GLY A 7 4.04 15.40 -4.66
N HIS A 8 4.11 14.08 -4.65
CA HIS A 8 4.35 13.31 -3.44
C HIS A 8 5.83 12.98 -3.31
N ASP A 9 6.65 13.98 -3.04
CA ASP A 9 8.01 13.85 -2.55
C ASP A 9 7.99 13.46 -1.04
N GLY A 10 7.31 12.34 -0.74
CA GLY A 10 7.00 11.85 0.61
C GLY A 10 7.83 10.65 1.07
N ALA A 11 9.05 10.48 0.56
CA ALA A 11 9.85 9.26 0.76
C ALA A 11 10.46 9.08 2.17
N ASP A 12 10.47 10.12 3.02
CA ASP A 12 11.27 10.11 4.25
C ASP A 12 10.53 9.59 5.51
N THR A 13 9.21 9.80 5.62
CA THR A 13 8.47 9.55 6.88
C THR A 13 8.19 8.05 7.16
N GLY A 14 8.26 7.17 6.15
CA GLY A 14 7.73 5.81 6.24
C GLY A 14 8.66 4.75 6.86
N ARG A 15 9.96 5.03 7.00
CA ARG A 15 10.97 3.99 7.30
C ARG A 15 10.81 3.33 8.67
N GLY A 16 10.33 4.06 9.67
CA GLY A 16 10.11 3.53 11.03
C GLY A 16 8.71 2.95 11.26
N ALA A 17 7.76 3.19 10.35
CA ALA A 17 6.36 2.81 10.52
C ALA A 17 5.99 1.50 9.79
N THR A 18 6.70 1.16 8.70
CA THR A 18 6.45 -0.06 7.95
C THR A 18 7.26 -1.23 8.50
N ALA A 19 6.70 -2.44 8.48
CA ALA A 19 7.44 -3.66 8.80
C ALA A 19 8.57 -3.92 7.79
N LEU A 20 8.43 -3.39 6.58
CA LEU A 20 9.43 -3.46 5.51
C LEU A 20 10.61 -2.49 5.70
N GLY A 21 10.54 -1.56 6.66
CA GLY A 21 11.64 -0.65 6.96
C GLY A 21 11.97 0.32 5.81
N ARG A 22 11.00 0.60 4.93
CA ARG A 22 11.10 1.54 3.81
C ARG A 22 9.74 2.18 3.50
N ALA A 23 9.76 3.31 2.80
CA ALA A 23 8.56 3.83 2.17
C ALA A 23 8.04 2.85 1.10
N GLY A 24 6.73 2.87 0.87
CA GLY A 24 6.12 2.13 -0.24
C GLY A 24 6.46 2.81 -1.56
N GLU A 25 6.71 2.01 -2.59
CA GLU A 25 6.93 2.46 -3.96
C GLU A 25 5.68 2.20 -4.80
N PRO A 26 5.46 2.93 -5.91
CA PRO A 26 4.30 2.73 -6.78
C PRO A 26 4.10 1.27 -7.23
N GLU A 27 5.19 0.55 -7.45
CA GLU A 27 5.21 -0.85 -7.89
C GLU A 27 4.58 -1.79 -6.85
N ASP A 28 4.69 -1.49 -5.56
CA ASP A 28 4.12 -2.31 -4.49
C ASP A 28 2.59 -2.38 -4.58
N VAL A 29 1.94 -1.28 -4.96
CA VAL A 29 0.49 -1.23 -5.17
C VAL A 29 0.11 -1.81 -6.54
N ALA A 30 0.89 -1.54 -7.58
CA ALA A 30 0.61 -2.00 -8.94
C ALA A 30 0.52 -3.53 -9.05
N VAL A 31 1.42 -4.25 -8.37
CA VAL A 31 1.39 -5.73 -8.33
C VAL A 31 0.11 -6.23 -7.69
N VAL A 32 -0.36 -5.59 -6.61
CA VAL A 32 -1.61 -5.96 -5.94
C VAL A 32 -2.82 -5.66 -6.82
N VAL A 33 -2.84 -4.53 -7.52
CA VAL A 33 -3.93 -4.13 -8.45
C VAL A 33 -4.05 -5.09 -9.63
N GLY A 34 -2.95 -5.66 -10.11
CA GLY A 34 -2.95 -6.63 -11.21
C GLY A 34 -3.83 -7.85 -10.94
N PHE A 35 -3.94 -8.30 -9.68
CA PHE A 35 -4.76 -9.45 -9.31
C PHE A 35 -6.28 -9.22 -9.48
N PRO A 36 -6.92 -8.23 -8.80
CA PRO A 36 -8.34 -7.97 -8.94
C PRO A 36 -8.70 -7.43 -10.33
N ALA A 37 -7.78 -6.76 -11.04
CA ALA A 37 -8.00 -6.31 -12.41
C ALA A 37 -7.95 -7.45 -13.45
N GLY A 38 -7.34 -8.59 -13.09
CA GLY A 38 -7.19 -9.75 -13.97
C GLY A 38 -8.33 -10.78 -13.85
N PRO A 39 -8.25 -11.90 -14.60
CA PRO A 39 -9.27 -12.97 -14.57
C PRO A 39 -9.50 -13.59 -13.19
N GLN A 40 -8.49 -13.47 -12.31
CA GLN A 40 -8.51 -13.95 -10.93
C GLN A 40 -9.56 -13.19 -10.09
N GLY A 41 -9.80 -11.91 -10.40
CA GLY A 41 -10.69 -11.02 -9.65
C GLY A 41 -12.16 -11.04 -10.05
N ARG A 42 -12.57 -11.82 -11.06
CA ARG A 42 -13.90 -11.71 -11.71
C ARG A 42 -15.13 -11.84 -10.81
N TRP A 43 -14.98 -12.37 -9.60
CA TRP A 43 -16.04 -12.54 -8.59
C TRP A 43 -15.78 -11.76 -7.29
N ALA A 44 -14.70 -10.98 -7.22
CA ALA A 44 -14.32 -10.21 -6.04
C ALA A 44 -14.63 -8.73 -6.26
N THR A 45 -15.78 -8.28 -5.78
CA THR A 45 -16.24 -6.89 -5.87
C THR A 45 -16.57 -6.33 -4.49
N GLY A 46 -16.55 -4.99 -4.35
CA GLY A 46 -16.90 -4.32 -3.09
C GLY A 46 -15.92 -4.56 -1.94
N ARG A 47 -14.70 -5.04 -2.22
CA ARG A 47 -13.68 -5.32 -1.21
C ARG A 47 -12.56 -4.28 -1.25
N THR A 48 -12.12 -3.88 -0.06
CA THR A 48 -10.90 -3.10 0.14
C THR A 48 -9.71 -4.04 0.40
N ILE A 49 -8.59 -3.76 -0.26
CA ILE A 49 -7.31 -4.45 -0.06
C ILE A 49 -6.31 -3.39 0.39
N ASP A 50 -5.88 -3.47 1.65
CA ASP A 50 -4.89 -2.56 2.21
C ASP A 50 -3.46 -3.01 1.86
N VAL A 51 -2.61 -2.08 1.44
CA VAL A 51 -1.18 -2.33 1.12
C VAL A 51 -0.26 -1.44 1.99
N PRO A 52 -0.33 -1.54 3.34
CA PRO A 52 0.30 -0.56 4.23
C PRO A 52 1.80 -0.82 4.51
N GLY A 53 2.43 -1.78 3.82
CA GLY A 53 3.79 -2.23 4.14
C GLY A 53 3.96 -2.80 5.55
N GLY A 54 2.87 -3.28 6.17
CA GLY A 54 2.87 -3.86 7.53
C GLY A 54 2.58 -2.87 8.67
N THR A 55 2.29 -1.61 8.40
CA THR A 55 2.00 -0.57 9.42
C THR A 55 0.73 -0.85 10.24
N CYS A 56 -0.21 -1.64 9.70
CA CYS A 56 -1.49 -1.97 10.36
C CYS A 56 -1.45 -3.26 11.21
N LEU A 57 -0.29 -3.91 11.36
CA LEU A 57 -0.18 -5.21 12.04
C LEU A 57 -0.23 -5.13 13.58
N GLY A 58 -0.41 -3.93 14.16
CA GLY A 58 -0.23 -3.70 15.60
C GLY A 58 1.26 -3.79 16.00
N THR A 59 1.61 -3.33 17.19
CA THR A 59 3.00 -3.33 17.68
C THR A 59 3.66 -4.69 17.52
N ILE A 60 4.67 -4.80 16.65
CA ILE A 60 5.57 -5.95 16.64
C ILE A 60 6.52 -5.83 17.84
N ALA A 61 6.19 -6.49 18.96
CA ALA A 61 7.08 -6.55 20.11
C ALA A 61 8.43 -7.15 19.67
N ARG A 62 9.49 -6.35 19.68
CA ARG A 62 10.86 -6.84 19.50
C ARG A 62 11.35 -7.34 20.85
N GLY A 63 11.49 -8.66 20.97
CA GLY A 63 12.25 -9.31 22.03
C GLY A 63 13.74 -9.09 21.88
#